data_AF-A0A9X5HGF1-F1
#
_entry.id   AF-A0A9X5HGF1-F1
#
_cell.length_a   1.000
_cell.length_b   1.000
_cell.length_c   1.000
_cell.angle_alpha   90.00
_cell.angle_beta   90.00
_cell.angle_gamma   90.00
#
_symmetry.space_group_name_H-M   'P 1'
#
loop_
_entity.id
_entity.type
_entity.pdbx_description
1 polymer ?
#
loop_
_entity_poly.entity_id
_entity_poly.type
_entity_poly.pdbx_seq_one_letter_code
_entity_poly.pdbx_strand_id
1 'polypeptide(L)'
;MTAVLPPYPATPALPAPRRLTRTEDGELLHALLWTAGAGRRAISSAVLGGGIGERAWILNAQVAHGYRRTDPERHLASLAADAGLSGPGVGLMTAA
;
A
#
# COMPACT_ATOMS: atom_id res chain seq x y z
N MET A 1 -24.63 -24.48 6.18
CA MET A 1 -23.86 -24.14 7.40
C MET A 1 -23.46 -22.68 7.31
N THR A 2 -24.06 -21.81 8.11
CA THR A 2 -23.64 -20.40 8.22
C THR A 2 -22.72 -20.33 9.44
N ALA A 3 -21.42 -20.12 9.22
CA ALA A 3 -20.50 -19.92 10.33
C ALA A 3 -20.81 -18.56 10.97
N VAL A 4 -21.28 -18.59 12.22
CA VAL A 4 -21.36 -17.38 13.05
C VAL A 4 -19.92 -17.02 13.41
N LEU A 5 -19.38 -16.00 12.75
CA LEU A 5 -18.08 -15.46 13.12
C LEU A 5 -18.22 -14.80 14.50
N PRO A 6 -17.27 -15.02 15.43
CA PRO A 6 -17.27 -14.30 16.69
C PRO A 6 -17.28 -12.79 16.42
N PRO A 7 -17.85 -11.97 17.33
CA PRO A 7 -17.79 -10.53 17.19
C PRO A 7 -16.32 -10.13 17.09
N TYR A 8 -15.94 -9.58 15.92
CA TYR A 8 -14.60 -9.04 15.76
C TYR A 8 -14.42 -7.97 16.84
N PRO A 9 -13.34 -8.01 17.64
CA PRO A 9 -13.00 -6.88 18.48
C PRO A 9 -12.98 -5.64 17.59
N ALA A 10 -13.53 -4.52 18.08
CA ALA A 10 -13.61 -3.29 17.30
C ALA A 10 -12.21 -2.94 16.78
N THR A 11 -11.99 -3.14 15.48
CA THR A 11 -10.73 -2.82 14.84
C THR A 11 -10.56 -1.30 14.94
N PRO A 12 -9.48 -0.78 15.55
CA PRO A 12 -9.29 0.66 15.66
C PRO A 12 -9.36 1.31 14.28
N ALA A 13 -9.92 2.51 14.17
CA ALA A 13 -9.95 3.21 12.88
C ALA A 13 -8.52 3.33 12.31
N LEU A 14 -8.39 3.30 10.98
CA LEU A 14 -7.13 3.68 10.34
C LEU A 14 -6.93 5.19 10.50
N PRO A 15 -5.68 5.66 10.65
CA PRO A 15 -5.41 7.09 10.59
C PRO A 15 -5.80 7.64 9.20
N ALA A 16 -6.00 8.96 9.10
CA ALA A 16 -6.20 9.60 7.81
C ALA A 16 -5.01 9.30 6.88
N PRO A 17 -5.26 9.08 5.56
CA PRO A 17 -4.17 8.83 4.63
C PRO A 17 -3.33 10.10 4.49
N ARG A 18 -2.01 9.91 4.45
CA ARG A 18 -1.06 10.98 4.14
C ARG A 18 -0.83 11.03 2.64
N ARG A 19 -0.85 12.23 2.06
CA ARG A 19 -0.40 12.43 0.68
C ARG A 19 1.12 12.61 0.67
N LEU A 20 1.79 11.86 -0.19
CA LEU A 20 3.20 12.02 -0.51
C LEU A 20 3.35 12.59 -1.91
N THR A 21 4.48 13.21 -2.17
CA THR A 21 4.86 13.76 -3.47
C THR A 21 6.27 13.30 -3.80
N ARG A 22 6.51 12.93 -5.05
CA ARG A 22 7.86 12.63 -5.55
C ARG A 22 8.01 13.14 -6.98
N THR A 23 9.25 13.41 -7.37
CA THR A 23 9.60 13.66 -8.78
C THR A 23 10.28 12.42 -9.32
N GLU A 24 9.77 11.89 -10.43
CA GLU A 24 10.27 10.69 -11.10
C GLU A 24 10.27 10.96 -12.61
N ASP A 25 11.40 10.76 -13.27
CA ASP A 25 11.57 11.05 -14.70
C ASP A 25 11.10 12.45 -15.15
N GLY A 26 11.21 13.45 -14.25
CA GLY A 26 10.79 14.83 -14.50
C GLY A 26 9.30 15.11 -14.26
N GLU A 27 8.50 14.10 -13.92
CA GLU A 27 7.07 14.25 -13.58
C GLU A 27 6.87 14.35 -12.07
N LEU A 28 5.95 15.23 -11.64
CA LEU A 28 5.50 15.28 -10.26
C LEU A 28 4.36 14.27 -10.05
N LEU A 29 4.63 13.24 -9.25
CA LEU A 29 3.68 12.17 -8.96
C LEU A 29 3.28 12.19 -7.49
N HIS A 30 2.05 11.77 -7.22
CA HIS A 30 1.51 11.67 -5.86
C HIS A 30 1.43 10.22 -5.38
N ALA A 31 1.36 10.05 -4.06
CA ALA A 31 0.95 8.79 -3.47
C ALA A 31 0.05 9.03 -2.26
N LEU A 32 -0.79 8.04 -1.94
CA LEU A 32 -1.56 8.00 -0.70
C LEU A 32 -1.01 6.89 0.18
N LEU A 33 -0.72 7.21 1.44
CA LEU A 33 -0.14 6.30 2.41
C LEU A 33 -1.02 6.19 3.65
N TRP A 34 -1.37 4.95 4.02
CA TRP A 34 -1.85 4.59 5.34
C TRP A 34 -0.79 3.84 6.13
N THR A 35 -0.50 4.30 7.34
CA THR A 35 0.26 3.56 8.35
C THR A 35 -0.72 2.85 9.28
N ALA A 36 -1.03 1.60 8.96
CA ALA A 36 -2.00 0.78 9.67
C ALA A 36 -1.54 0.35 11.07
N GLY A 37 -0.22 0.22 11.26
CA GLY A 37 0.38 -0.38 12.46
C GLY A 37 0.31 -1.92 12.41
N ALA A 38 0.98 -2.57 13.36
CA ALA A 38 1.09 -4.04 13.39
C ALA A 38 -0.24 -4.75 13.63
N GLY A 39 -0.34 -6.03 13.21
CA GLY A 39 -1.45 -6.93 13.55
C GLY A 39 -2.74 -6.77 12.72
N ARG A 40 -2.78 -5.89 11.72
CA ARG A 40 -3.95 -5.76 10.84
C ARG A 40 -3.89 -6.73 9.69
N ARG A 41 -4.84 -7.65 9.61
CA ARG A 41 -5.02 -8.52 8.43
C ARG A 41 -5.79 -7.77 7.34
N ALA A 42 -5.29 -7.83 6.12
CA ALA A 42 -5.95 -7.31 4.93
C ALA A 42 -5.94 -8.34 3.81
N ILE A 43 -6.88 -8.18 2.87
CA ILE A 43 -6.85 -8.83 1.57
C ILE A 43 -6.46 -7.78 0.52
N SER A 44 -5.64 -8.17 -0.46
CA SER A 44 -5.21 -7.28 -1.53
C SER A 44 -4.95 -8.04 -2.83
N SER A 45 -5.23 -7.42 -3.97
CA SER A 45 -4.78 -7.88 -5.30
C SER A 45 -3.61 -7.05 -5.84
N ALA A 46 -2.99 -6.24 -4.98
CA ALA A 46 -1.96 -5.30 -5.39
C ALA A 46 -0.67 -6.01 -5.83
N VAL A 47 0.12 -5.28 -6.62
CA VAL A 47 1.40 -5.75 -7.18
C VAL A 47 2.36 -6.16 -6.07
N LEU A 48 2.47 -5.35 -5.01
CA LEU A 48 3.28 -5.69 -3.84
C LEU A 48 2.35 -6.08 -2.68
N GLY A 49 2.63 -7.24 -2.08
CA GLY A 49 1.92 -7.70 -0.88
C GLY A 49 0.47 -8.15 -1.12
N GLY A 50 0.17 -8.67 -2.31
CA GLY A 50 -1.10 -9.30 -2.63
C GLY A 50 -1.43 -10.52 -1.76
N GLY A 51 -2.65 -11.02 -1.89
CA GLY A 51 -3.21 -12.09 -1.07
C GLY A 51 -3.75 -11.62 0.28
N ILE A 52 -3.99 -12.59 1.17
CA ILE A 52 -4.47 -12.35 2.54
C ILE A 52 -3.28 -12.41 3.50
N GLY A 53 -3.12 -11.41 4.37
CA GLY A 53 -2.11 -11.44 5.42
C GLY A 53 -2.03 -10.15 6.22
N GLU A 54 -1.10 -10.08 7.17
CA GLU A 54 -0.88 -8.88 7.98
C GLU A 54 -0.22 -7.76 7.20
N ARG A 55 -0.66 -6.51 7.38
CA ARG A 55 -0.17 -5.33 6.67
C ARG A 55 -0.04 -4.15 7.64
N ALA A 56 1.20 -3.69 7.80
CA ALA A 56 1.54 -2.53 8.62
C ALA A 56 1.33 -1.20 7.89
N TRP A 57 1.32 -1.23 6.55
CA TRP A 57 1.14 -0.06 5.70
C TRP A 57 0.47 -0.40 4.37
N ILE A 58 -0.19 0.60 3.78
CA ILE A 58 -0.80 0.56 2.45
C ILE A 58 -0.37 1.82 1.69
N LEU A 59 0.26 1.64 0.53
CA LEU A 59 0.72 2.70 -0.35
C LEU A 59 0.03 2.58 -1.70
N ASN A 60 -0.71 3.60 -2.13
CA ASN A 60 -1.16 3.71 -3.51
C ASN A 60 -0.34 4.79 -4.21
N ALA A 61 0.59 4.39 -5.07
CA ALA A 61 1.50 5.28 -5.76
C ALA A 61 1.00 5.59 -7.16
N GLN A 62 0.98 6.87 -7.54
CA GLN A 62 0.87 7.21 -8.94
C GLN A 62 2.13 6.79 -9.69
N VAL A 63 1.96 6.38 -10.94
CA VAL A 63 3.02 6.12 -11.91
C VAL A 63 2.80 6.98 -13.15
N ALA A 64 3.90 7.37 -13.79
CA ALA A 64 3.87 8.21 -14.98
C ALA A 64 3.05 7.60 -16.13
N HIS A 65 2.54 8.46 -17.01
CA HIS A 65 1.86 8.00 -18.21
C HIS A 65 2.82 7.17 -19.08
N GLY A 66 2.44 5.93 -19.37
CA GLY A 66 3.28 5.01 -20.13
C GLY A 66 4.35 4.30 -19.31
N TYR A 67 4.18 4.15 -18.00
CA TYR A 67 5.00 3.30 -17.13
C TYR A 67 5.44 1.97 -17.80
N ARG A 68 6.75 1.75 -17.96
CA ARG A 68 7.33 0.58 -18.68
C ARG A 68 8.23 -0.33 -17.85
N ARG A 69 8.41 -0.05 -16.56
CA ARG A 69 9.27 -0.88 -15.71
C ARG A 69 8.73 -2.30 -15.65
N THR A 70 9.63 -3.27 -15.75
CA THR A 70 9.33 -4.70 -15.68
C THR A 70 9.41 -5.26 -14.26
N ASP A 71 9.81 -4.43 -13.28
CA ASP A 71 9.99 -4.77 -11.88
C ASP A 71 9.07 -3.96 -10.92
N PRO A 72 7.76 -3.88 -11.17
CA PRO A 72 6.87 -2.96 -10.44
C PRO A 72 6.77 -3.24 -8.93
N GLU A 73 6.93 -4.49 -8.51
CA GLU A 73 7.00 -4.84 -7.08
C GLU A 73 8.24 -4.23 -6.40
N ARG A 74 9.43 -4.36 -7.04
CA ARG A 74 10.68 -3.76 -6.55
C ARG A 74 10.57 -2.24 -6.53
N HIS A 75 9.93 -1.66 -7.54
CA HIS A 75 9.67 -0.23 -7.57
C HIS A 75 8.85 0.21 -6.35
N LEU A 76 7.71 -0.42 -6.08
CA LEU A 76 6.88 -0.10 -4.92
C LEU A 76 7.61 -0.31 -3.59
N ALA A 77 8.45 -1.35 -3.49
CA ALA A 77 9.26 -1.58 -2.29
C ALA A 77 10.26 -0.44 -2.07
N SER A 78 10.86 0.10 -3.14
CA SER A 78 11.73 1.29 -3.05
C SER A 78 10.95 2.50 -2.58
N LEU A 79 9.78 2.79 -3.17
CA LEU A 79 8.95 3.93 -2.78
C LEU A 79 8.50 3.84 -1.31
N ALA A 80 8.20 2.63 -0.84
CA ALA A 80 7.85 2.39 0.56
C ALA A 80 9.06 2.63 1.49
N ALA A 81 10.25 2.15 1.11
CA ALA A 81 11.48 2.38 1.86
C ALA A 81 11.84 3.87 1.93
N ASP A 82 11.70 4.60 0.82
CA ASP A 82 11.93 6.05 0.75
C ASP A 82 10.95 6.83 1.65
N ALA A 83 9.73 6.30 1.82
CA ALA A 83 8.74 6.83 2.75
C ALA A 83 8.95 6.41 4.22
N GLY A 84 10.04 5.69 4.52
CA GLY A 84 10.41 5.21 5.85
C GLY A 84 9.53 4.05 6.35
N LEU A 85 8.91 3.30 5.45
CA LEU A 85 8.02 2.19 5.80
C LEU A 85 8.81 0.90 5.97
N SER A 86 8.41 0.11 6.95
CA SER A 86 9.02 -1.18 7.28
C SER A 86 7.96 -2.23 7.59
N GLY A 87 8.35 -3.50 7.50
CA GLY A 87 7.44 -4.62 7.74
C GLY A 87 6.51 -4.89 6.55
N PRO A 88 5.58 -5.85 6.69
CA PRO A 88 4.72 -6.27 5.61
C PRO A 88 3.75 -5.15 5.21
N GLY A 89 3.51 -4.95 3.92
CA GLY A 89 2.58 -3.93 3.45
C GLY A 89 2.07 -4.19 2.05
N VAL A 90 1.23 -3.27 1.58
CA VAL A 90 0.56 -3.35 0.27
C VAL A 90 0.98 -2.16 -0.58
N GLY A 91 1.45 -2.43 -1.81
CA GLY A 91 1.75 -1.40 -2.80
C GLY A 91 0.85 -1.50 -4.02
N LEU A 92 -0.02 -0.51 -4.22
CA LEU A 92 -0.86 -0.35 -5.40
C LEU A 92 -0.23 0.69 -6.35
N MET A 93 -0.57 0.58 -7.63
CA MET A 93 -0.21 1.55 -8.66
C MET A 93 -1.46 2.18 -9.27
N THR A 94 -1.42 3.48 -9.49
CA THR A 94 -2.44 4.23 -10.22
C THR A 94 -1.77 4.98 -11.36
N ALA A 95 -2.22 4.84 -12.60
CA ALA A 95 -1.70 5.67 -13.68
C ALA A 95 -2.13 7.13 -13.49
N ALA A 96 -1.24 8.08 -13.78
CA ALA A 96 -1.53 9.51 -13.79
C ALA A 96 -2.40 9.94 -14.99
#